data_AF-A0A5R8WRG4-F1
#
_entry.id   AF-A0A5R8WRG4-F1
#
_cell.length_a   1.000
_cell.length_b   1.000
_cell.length_c   1.000
_cell.angle_alpha   90.00
_cell.angle_beta   90.00
_cell.angle_gamma   90.00
#
_symmetry.space_group_name_H-M   'P 1'
#
loop_
_entity.id
_entity.type
_entity.pdbx_description
1 polymer ?
#
loop_
_entity_poly.entity_id
_entity_poly.type
_entity_poly.pdbx_seq_one_letter_code
_entity_poly.pdbx_strand_id
1 'polypeptide(L)'
;MDFDYTVRKLEQQYRNVDNGDTEVWLKTTHSFIIEHFGPLAPRARNFADLVHDYQIKKITGIEPKDIVIFKNKALEYIENNISYLNEAKQREREKLLYIKNTEANSKVKPTNIPDIKTTTNTVTKTQLPLGMSAELFWTLFSGCIVAAFFIGQLFGGAKFDKEKSDYYDEIKNLKANQKGLNKIISKNTIDMHYKDKRITILRDSIKNISKDLNNLYLYIGNLQEKK
;
A
#
# COMPACT_ATOMS: atom_id res chain seq x y z
N MET A 1 11.05 -2.50 -15.00
CA MET A 1 9.84 -1.96 -14.34
C MET A 1 8.75 -1.88 -15.39
N ASP A 2 7.58 -2.46 -15.16
CA ASP A 2 6.45 -2.34 -16.11
C ASP A 2 5.66 -1.07 -15.79
N PHE A 3 5.92 -0.01 -16.55
CA PHE A 3 5.30 1.30 -16.35
C PHE A 3 3.77 1.24 -16.54
N ASP A 4 3.27 0.46 -17.50
CA ASP A 4 1.83 0.39 -17.81
C ASP A 4 1.06 -0.35 -16.73
N TYR A 5 1.63 -1.44 -16.21
CA TYR A 5 1.07 -2.14 -15.05
C TYR A 5 1.02 -1.23 -13.82
N THR A 6 2.12 -0.51 -13.55
CA THR A 6 2.24 0.36 -12.37
C THR A 6 1.23 1.50 -12.41
N VAL A 7 1.11 2.19 -13.55
CA VAL A 7 0.16 3.28 -13.75
C VAL A 7 -1.28 2.78 -13.58
N ARG A 8 -1.65 1.66 -14.23
CA ARG A 8 -3.00 1.08 -14.08
C ARG A 8 -3.37 0.77 -12.64
N LYS A 9 -2.42 0.27 -11.85
CA LYS A 9 -2.64 -0.04 -10.44
C LYS A 9 -2.77 1.21 -9.58
N LEU A 10 -1.98 2.26 -9.84
CA LEU A 10 -2.15 3.56 -9.18
C LEU A 10 -3.51 4.18 -9.48
N GLU A 11 -3.95 4.16 -10.74
CA GLU A 11 -5.29 4.62 -11.11
C GLU A 11 -6.41 3.77 -10.47
N GLN A 12 -6.17 2.48 -10.28
CA GLN A 12 -7.11 1.63 -9.54
C GLN A 12 -7.23 2.07 -8.08
N GLN A 13 -6.12 2.41 -7.42
CA GLN A 13 -6.15 2.94 -6.05
C GLN A 13 -6.83 4.30 -6.00
N TYR A 14 -6.57 5.17 -6.99
CA TYR A 14 -7.23 6.47 -7.14
C TYR A 14 -8.77 6.32 -7.18
N ARG A 15 -9.27 5.40 -8.01
CA ARG A 15 -10.71 5.13 -8.14
C ARG A 15 -11.35 4.50 -6.90
N ASN A 16 -10.55 3.86 -6.04
CA ASN A 16 -11.01 3.12 -4.87
C ASN A 16 -10.88 3.90 -3.56
N VAL A 17 -10.60 5.21 -3.59
CA VAL A 17 -10.36 6.05 -2.41
C VAL A 17 -11.51 6.06 -1.38
N ASP A 18 -12.74 5.84 -1.84
CA ASP A 18 -13.93 5.79 -0.98
C ASP A 18 -14.38 4.37 -0.62
N ASN A 19 -13.69 3.36 -1.13
CA ASN A 19 -14.04 1.96 -0.91
C ASN A 19 -13.37 1.44 0.37
N GLY A 20 -14.07 1.61 1.50
CA GLY A 20 -13.71 0.99 2.78
C GLY A 20 -12.99 1.92 3.76
N ASP A 21 -12.20 1.32 4.65
CA ASP A 21 -11.48 2.05 5.71
C ASP A 21 -10.31 2.86 5.12
N THR A 22 -10.25 4.15 5.46
CA THR A 22 -9.25 5.08 4.91
C THR A 22 -7.83 4.73 5.34
N GLU A 23 -7.63 4.22 6.56
CA GLU A 23 -6.31 3.82 7.03
C GLU A 23 -5.81 2.59 6.27
N VAL A 24 -6.70 1.61 6.06
CA VAL A 24 -6.39 0.41 5.28
C VAL A 24 -6.04 0.78 3.84
N TRP A 25 -6.82 1.67 3.22
CA TRP A 25 -6.55 2.14 1.87
C TRP A 25 -5.22 2.89 1.76
N LEU A 26 -4.92 3.79 2.70
CA LEU A 26 -3.64 4.52 2.75
C LEU A 26 -2.45 3.54 2.89
N LYS A 27 -2.52 2.59 3.83
CA LYS A 27 -1.46 1.60 4.05
C LYS A 27 -1.25 0.69 2.84
N THR A 28 -2.33 0.26 2.20
CA THR A 28 -2.29 -0.58 1.00
C THR A 28 -1.64 0.16 -0.16
N THR A 29 -2.04 1.43 -0.37
CA THR A 29 -1.46 2.29 -1.41
C THR A 29 0.02 2.56 -1.15
N HIS A 30 0.40 2.84 0.09
CA HIS A 30 1.80 3.01 0.48
C HIS A 30 2.65 1.77 0.18
N SER A 31 2.14 0.58 0.55
CA SER A 31 2.83 -0.69 0.30
C SER A 31 3.08 -0.92 -1.20
N PHE A 32 2.08 -0.60 -2.02
CA PHE A 32 2.20 -0.67 -3.48
C PHE A 32 3.26 0.31 -4.03
N ILE A 33 3.29 1.54 -3.51
CA ILE A 33 4.30 2.55 -3.89
C ILE A 33 5.70 2.07 -3.49
N ILE A 34 5.89 1.50 -2.30
CA ILE A 34 7.17 0.93 -1.85
C ILE A 34 7.62 -0.17 -2.80
N GLU A 35 6.74 -1.10 -3.17
CA GLU A 35 7.07 -2.22 -4.03
C GLU A 35 7.65 -1.77 -5.38
N HIS A 36 7.12 -0.66 -5.92
CA HIS A 36 7.45 -0.20 -7.27
C HIS A 36 8.59 0.83 -7.31
N PHE A 37 8.65 1.74 -6.35
CA PHE A 37 9.68 2.78 -6.30
C PHE A 37 10.83 2.46 -5.35
N GLY A 38 10.65 1.51 -4.44
CA GLY A 38 11.57 1.20 -3.36
C GLY A 38 11.34 2.05 -2.11
N PRO A 39 11.72 1.55 -0.93
CA PRO A 39 11.41 2.18 0.36
C PRO A 39 12.13 3.52 0.59
N LEU A 40 13.26 3.75 -0.09
CA LEU A 40 14.05 4.97 0.04
C LEU A 40 13.70 6.04 -0.98
N ALA A 41 12.80 5.75 -1.92
CA ALA A 41 12.39 6.73 -2.91
C ALA A 41 11.64 7.89 -2.23
N PRO A 42 11.88 9.14 -2.64
CA PRO A 42 11.14 10.30 -2.12
C PRO A 42 9.61 10.13 -2.19
N ARG A 43 9.13 9.45 -3.23
CA ARG A 43 7.70 9.13 -3.44
C ARG A 43 7.13 8.23 -2.35
N ALA A 44 7.90 7.22 -1.94
CA ALA A 44 7.49 6.31 -0.86
C ALA A 44 7.53 7.03 0.48
N ARG A 45 8.58 7.82 0.76
CA ARG A 45 8.70 8.60 2.00
C ARG A 45 7.58 9.62 2.17
N ASN A 46 7.30 10.43 1.16
CA ASN A 46 6.23 11.43 1.23
C ASN A 46 4.87 10.79 1.55
N PHE A 47 4.62 9.59 0.99
CA PHE A 47 3.39 8.85 1.28
C PHE A 47 3.42 8.21 2.68
N ALA A 48 4.58 7.73 3.14
CA ALA A 48 4.77 7.22 4.50
C ALA A 48 4.46 8.30 5.55
N ASP A 49 4.94 9.52 5.33
CA ASP A 49 4.69 10.66 6.21
C ASP A 49 3.19 10.98 6.29
N LEU A 50 2.48 10.90 5.16
CA LEU A 50 1.02 11.07 5.14
C LEU A 50 0.28 10.01 5.97
N VAL A 51 0.71 8.74 5.87
CA VAL A 51 0.14 7.65 6.68
C VAL A 51 0.41 7.90 8.17
N HIS A 52 1.61 8.35 8.51
CA HIS A 52 1.99 8.66 9.88
C HIS A 52 1.16 9.82 10.46
N ASP A 53 1.05 10.92 9.71
CA ASP A 53 0.24 12.08 10.08
C ASP A 53 -1.23 11.69 10.34
N TYR A 54 -1.79 10.84 9.47
CA TYR A 54 -3.15 10.32 9.64
C TYR A 54 -3.30 9.53 10.94
N GLN A 55 -2.34 8.67 11.27
CA GLN A 55 -2.35 7.88 12.50
C GLN A 55 -2.27 8.73 13.75
N ILE A 56 -1.38 9.74 13.77
CA ILE A 56 -1.29 10.71 14.86
C ILE A 56 -2.64 11.40 15.02
N LYS A 57 -3.22 11.89 13.93
CA LYS A 57 -4.49 12.63 13.98
C LYS A 57 -5.64 11.75 14.49
N LYS A 58 -5.67 10.48 14.08
CA LYS A 58 -6.64 9.50 14.56
C LYS A 58 -6.57 9.30 16.07
N ILE A 59 -5.37 9.27 16.66
CA ILE A 59 -5.18 9.16 18.12
C ILE A 59 -5.71 10.41 18.83
N THR A 60 -5.48 11.59 18.26
CA THR A 60 -5.92 12.87 18.85
C THR A 60 -7.41 13.18 18.67
N GLY A 61 -8.13 12.35 17.91
CA GLY A 61 -9.51 12.61 17.47
C GLY A 61 -9.51 13.21 16.06
N ILE A 62 -10.04 12.44 15.11
CA ILE A 62 -10.13 12.85 13.71
C ILE A 62 -11.57 13.23 13.36
N GLU A 63 -11.75 14.40 12.77
CA GLU A 63 -13.05 14.83 12.27
C GLU A 63 -13.25 14.34 10.82
N PRO A 64 -14.51 14.14 10.36
CA PRO A 64 -14.79 13.75 8.97
C PRO A 64 -14.15 14.66 7.93
N LYS A 65 -14.07 15.97 8.21
CA LYS A 65 -13.41 16.95 7.34
C LYS A 65 -11.91 16.67 7.18
N ASP A 66 -11.25 16.21 8.23
CA ASP A 66 -9.82 15.90 8.21
C ASP A 66 -9.54 14.67 7.35
N ILE A 67 -10.44 13.66 7.41
CA ILE A 67 -10.36 12.45 6.56
C ILE A 67 -10.35 12.84 5.08
N VAL A 68 -11.20 13.79 4.68
CA VAL A 68 -11.25 14.29 3.29
C VAL A 68 -9.92 14.96 2.90
N ILE A 69 -9.31 15.74 3.80
CA ILE A 69 -8.02 16.38 3.55
C ILE A 69 -6.93 15.33 3.30
N PHE A 70 -6.87 14.29 4.13
CA PHE A 70 -5.91 13.19 3.96
C PHE A 70 -6.12 12.43 2.66
N LYS A 71 -7.38 12.15 2.29
CA LYS A 71 -7.71 11.51 1.01
C LYS A 71 -7.27 12.36 -0.18
N ASN A 72 -7.58 13.66 -0.18
CA ASN A 72 -7.21 14.56 -1.26
C ASN A 72 -5.68 14.65 -1.42
N LYS A 73 -4.94 14.76 -0.32
CA LYS A 73 -3.48 14.78 -0.33
C LYS A 73 -2.88 13.45 -0.82
N ALA A 74 -3.50 12.32 -0.47
CA ALA A 74 -3.10 11.02 -0.99
C ALA A 74 -3.34 10.91 -2.50
N LEU A 75 -4.48 11.39 -3.00
CA LEU A 75 -4.80 11.41 -4.43
C LEU A 75 -3.79 12.26 -5.21
N GLU A 76 -3.43 13.44 -4.71
CA GLU A 76 -2.39 14.29 -5.31
C GLU A 76 -1.04 13.56 -5.42
N TYR A 77 -0.64 12.81 -4.38
CA TYR A 77 0.57 11.99 -4.43
C TYR A 77 0.48 10.86 -5.45
N ILE A 78 -0.68 10.22 -5.59
CA ILE A 78 -0.91 9.19 -6.61
C ILE A 78 -0.78 9.80 -8.02
N GLU A 79 -1.39 10.96 -8.27
CA GLU A 79 -1.31 11.66 -9.56
C GLU A 79 0.13 12.06 -9.90
N ASN A 80 0.86 12.61 -8.94
CA ASN A 80 2.27 12.97 -9.10
C ASN A 80 3.13 11.74 -9.45
N ASN A 81 2.83 10.59 -8.85
CA ASN A 81 3.52 9.34 -9.15
C ASN A 81 3.19 8.82 -10.57
N ILE A 82 1.92 8.91 -10.99
CA ILE A 82 1.50 8.55 -12.35
C ILE A 82 2.19 9.45 -13.38
N SER A 83 2.19 10.77 -13.16
CA SER A 83 2.83 11.74 -14.04
C SER A 83 4.32 11.41 -14.22
N TYR A 84 5.03 11.18 -13.10
CA TYR A 84 6.44 10.79 -13.15
C TYR A 84 6.70 9.50 -13.95
N LEU A 85 5.86 8.48 -13.79
CA LEU A 85 6.02 7.22 -14.53
C LEU A 85 5.82 7.42 -16.02
N ASN A 86 4.86 8.26 -16.41
CA ASN A 86 4.62 8.60 -17.81
C ASN A 86 5.81 9.37 -18.42
N GLU A 87 6.36 10.35 -17.70
CA GLU A 87 7.58 11.05 -18.12
C GLU A 87 8.80 10.13 -18.21
N ALA A 88 8.97 9.21 -17.25
CA ALA A 88 10.05 8.23 -17.27
C ALA A 88 9.94 7.31 -18.50
N LYS A 89 8.73 6.82 -18.79
CA LYS A 89 8.44 6.00 -19.96
C LYS A 89 8.71 6.74 -21.27
N GLN A 90 8.33 8.02 -21.36
CA GLN A 90 8.58 8.83 -22.55
C GLN A 90 10.08 9.05 -22.79
N ARG A 91 10.84 9.35 -21.73
CA ARG A 91 12.30 9.46 -21.80
C ARG A 91 12.98 8.16 -22.27
N GLU A 92 12.49 7.01 -21.85
CA GLU A 92 13.02 5.72 -22.35
C GLU A 92 12.73 5.52 -23.84
N ARG A 93 11.53 5.86 -24.30
CA ARG A 93 11.17 5.79 -25.73
C ARG A 93 12.04 6.70 -26.59
N GLU A 94 12.29 7.92 -26.13
CA GLU A 94 13.15 8.88 -26.83
C GLU A 94 14.61 8.39 -26.91
N LYS A 95 15.14 7.82 -25.83
CA LYS A 95 16.48 7.20 -25.83
C LYS A 95 16.58 6.04 -26.81
N LEU A 96 15.57 5.16 -26.84
CA LEU A 96 15.53 4.03 -27.78
C LEU A 96 15.45 4.51 -29.25
N LEU A 97 14.68 5.57 -29.52
CA LEU A 97 14.58 6.16 -30.85
C LEU A 97 15.92 6.75 -31.30
N TYR A 98 16.63 7.43 -30.40
CA TYR A 98 17.96 7.98 -30.65
C TYR A 98 18.98 6.89 -30.99
N ILE A 99 19.01 5.80 -30.23
CA ILE A 99 19.88 4.64 -30.47
C ILE A 99 19.56 3.99 -31.83
N LYS A 100 18.27 3.77 -32.13
CA LYS A 100 17.84 3.17 -33.40
C LYS A 100 18.24 4.03 -34.61
N ASN A 101 18.18 5.36 -34.48
CA ASN A 101 18.58 6.29 -35.54
C ASN A 101 20.11 6.37 -35.71
N THR A 102 20.88 6.21 -34.63
CA THR A 102 22.36 6.16 -34.71
C THR A 102 22.86 4.84 -35.30
N GLU A 103 22.21 3.71 -34.99
CA GLU A 103 22.49 2.40 -35.60
C GLU A 103 22.06 2.32 -37.08
N ALA A 104 20.96 2.97 -37.45
CA ALA A 104 20.52 3.05 -38.85
C ALA A 104 21.48 3.88 -39.73
N ASN A 105 22.09 4.94 -39.17
CA ASN A 105 23.03 5.81 -39.87
C ASN A 105 24.48 5.29 -39.89
N SER A 106 24.81 4.21 -39.16
CA SER A 106 26.15 3.61 -39.13
C SER A 106 26.32 2.41 -40.07
N LYS A 107 25.31 2.08 -40.87
CA LYS A 107 25.45 1.17 -42.03
C LYS A 107 25.83 1.93 -43.30
N VAL A 108 27.02 2.52 -43.31
CA VAL A 108 27.69 2.96 -44.55
C VAL A 108 28.86 2.01 -44.84
N LYS A 109 28.91 1.53 -46.09
CA LYS A 109 29.90 0.62 -46.69
C LYS A 109 31.35 0.91 -46.29
N PRO A 110 32.26 -0.09 -46.30
CA PRO A 110 33.68 0.12 -46.08
C PRO A 110 34.25 0.86 -47.30
N THR A 111 34.69 2.10 -47.09
CA THR A 111 35.48 2.85 -48.07
C THR A 111 36.95 2.72 -47.68
N ASN A 112 37.78 2.36 -48.67
CA ASN A 112 39.23 2.24 -48.62
C ASN A 112 39.91 3.22 -47.66
N ILE A 113 40.78 2.67 -46.81
CA ILE A 113 41.76 3.41 -46.01
C ILE A 113 43.01 3.61 -46.90
N PRO A 114 43.42 4.83 -47.25
CA PRO A 114 44.82 5.09 -47.55
C PRO A 114 45.59 5.30 -46.25
N ASP A 115 46.81 4.75 -46.20
CA ASP A 115 47.77 4.84 -45.10
C ASP A 115 47.82 6.21 -44.44
N ILE A 116 47.43 6.27 -43.16
CA ILE A 116 47.67 7.42 -42.28
C ILE A 116 48.88 7.10 -41.44
N LYS A 117 49.97 7.80 -41.75
CA LYS A 117 51.21 7.86 -40.98
C LYS A 117 50.92 8.03 -39.50
N THR A 118 51.57 7.21 -38.69
CA THR A 118 51.57 7.26 -37.23
C THR A 118 52.10 8.61 -36.75
N THR A 119 51.20 9.51 -36.38
CA THR A 119 51.54 10.68 -35.57
C THR A 119 51.14 10.36 -34.13
N THR A 120 52.12 9.94 -33.33
CA THR A 120 52.00 9.87 -31.88
C THR A 120 51.67 11.26 -31.34
N ASN A 121 50.47 11.45 -30.77
CA ASN A 121 50.20 12.61 -29.92
C ASN A 121 49.33 12.23 -28.70
N THR A 122 50.00 12.37 -27.55
CA THR A 122 49.49 12.79 -26.24
C THR A 122 48.45 11.92 -25.53
N VAL A 123 48.97 11.10 -24.61
CA VAL A 123 48.24 10.55 -23.45
C VAL A 123 47.81 11.74 -22.58
N THR A 124 46.53 12.10 -22.65
CA THR A 124 45.91 13.02 -21.68
C THR A 124 45.87 12.32 -20.32
N LYS A 125 46.78 12.72 -19.42
CA LYS A 125 46.74 12.36 -18.00
C LYS A 125 45.42 12.84 -17.41
N THR A 126 44.51 11.92 -17.14
CA THR A 126 43.31 12.17 -16.35
C THR A 126 43.78 12.57 -14.94
N GLN A 127 43.64 13.84 -14.58
CA GLN A 127 43.92 14.29 -13.21
C GLN A 127 42.75 13.84 -12.33
N LEU A 128 42.98 12.81 -11.51
CA LEU A 128 42.04 12.39 -10.49
C LEU A 128 42.04 13.38 -9.32
N PRO A 129 40.92 13.52 -8.60
CA PRO A 129 40.87 14.39 -7.43
C PRO A 129 41.96 13.97 -6.42
N LEU A 130 42.63 14.97 -5.83
CA LEU A 130 43.66 14.86 -4.79
C LEU A 130 45.08 14.45 -5.27
N GLY A 131 45.39 14.49 -6.57
CA GLY A 131 46.76 14.29 -7.05
C GLY A 131 47.30 12.85 -6.85
N MET A 132 46.42 11.89 -6.59
CA MET A 132 46.76 10.48 -6.42
C MET A 132 46.85 9.75 -7.77
N SER A 133 47.64 8.68 -7.83
CA SER A 133 47.70 7.84 -9.03
C SER A 133 46.36 7.12 -9.25
N ALA A 134 46.02 6.86 -10.52
CA ALA A 134 44.78 6.20 -10.90
C ALA A 134 44.61 4.82 -10.23
N GLU A 135 45.70 4.06 -10.10
CA GLU A 135 45.71 2.75 -9.44
C GLU A 135 45.32 2.86 -7.96
N LEU A 136 45.85 3.84 -7.23
CA LEU A 136 45.53 4.04 -5.81
C LEU A 136 44.07 4.47 -5.64
N PHE A 137 43.56 5.35 -6.50
CA PHE A 137 42.17 5.78 -6.46
C PHE A 137 41.20 4.61 -6.64
N TRP A 138 41.40 3.78 -7.67
CA TRP A 138 40.53 2.63 -7.94
C TRP A 138 40.64 1.56 -6.85
N THR A 139 41.81 1.38 -6.26
CA THR A 139 42.02 0.48 -5.12
C THR A 139 41.27 0.95 -3.89
N LEU A 140 41.36 2.24 -3.54
CA LEU A 140 40.60 2.80 -2.41
C LEU A 140 39.09 2.75 -2.65
N PHE A 141 38.67 3.11 -3.86
CA PHE A 141 37.26 3.15 -4.23
C PHE A 141 36.64 1.75 -4.19
N SER A 142 37.32 0.74 -4.74
CA SER A 142 36.86 -0.66 -4.65
C SER A 142 36.83 -1.18 -3.21
N GLY A 143 37.82 -0.82 -2.38
CA GLY A 143 37.82 -1.14 -0.96
C GLY A 143 36.60 -0.58 -0.21
N CYS A 144 36.23 0.68 -0.48
CA CYS A 144 35.04 1.30 0.08
C CYS A 144 33.74 0.61 -0.35
N ILE A 145 33.63 0.19 -1.62
CA ILE A 145 32.46 -0.54 -2.13
C ILE A 145 32.32 -1.89 -1.43
N VAL A 146 33.42 -2.64 -1.30
CA VAL A 146 33.42 -3.95 -0.63
C VAL A 146 33.05 -3.80 0.85
N ALA A 147 33.61 -2.81 1.54
CA ALA A 147 33.27 -2.53 2.94
C ALA A 147 31.78 -2.16 3.11
N ALA A 148 31.24 -1.31 2.23
CA ALA A 148 29.83 -0.92 2.24
C ALA A 148 28.91 -2.13 1.99
N PHE A 149 29.30 -3.07 1.11
CA PHE A 149 28.55 -4.30 0.86
C PHE A 149 28.45 -5.17 2.12
N PHE A 150 29.57 -5.41 2.83
CA PHE A 150 29.57 -6.21 4.05
C PHE A 150 28.80 -5.56 5.20
N ILE A 151 28.91 -4.24 5.35
CA ILE A 151 28.11 -3.47 6.32
C ILE A 151 26.62 -3.60 5.97
N GLY A 152 26.26 -3.44 4.69
CA GLY A 152 24.89 -3.63 4.21
C GLY A 152 24.34 -5.02 4.48
N GLN A 153 25.15 -6.07 4.29
CA GLN A 153 24.76 -7.46 4.56
C GLN A 153 24.55 -7.73 6.06
N LEU A 154 25.44 -7.23 6.93
CA LEU A 154 25.35 -7.37 8.38
C LEU A 154 24.10 -6.68 8.96
N PHE A 155 23.82 -5.45 8.52
CA PHE A 155 22.68 -4.69 9.03
C PHE A 155 21.35 -5.05 8.34
N GLY A 156 21.40 -5.43 7.06
CA GLY A 156 20.21 -5.77 6.26
C GLY A 156 19.65 -7.16 6.56
N GLY A 157 20.50 -8.17 6.71
CA GLY A 157 20.06 -9.55 6.97
C GLY A 157 19.42 -9.71 8.36
N ALA A 158 20.06 -9.19 9.40
CA ALA A 158 19.63 -9.41 10.78
C ALA A 158 18.31 -8.70 11.15
N LYS A 159 18.00 -7.54 10.53
CA LYS A 159 16.77 -6.80 10.81
C LYS A 159 15.58 -7.32 10.00
N PHE A 160 15.81 -7.70 8.74
CA PHE A 160 14.75 -8.14 7.85
C PHE A 160 14.16 -9.51 8.24
N ASP A 161 14.99 -10.45 8.70
CA ASP A 161 14.51 -11.76 9.14
C ASP A 161 13.72 -11.68 10.46
N LYS A 162 14.14 -10.80 11.37
CA LYS A 162 13.42 -10.60 12.64
C LYS A 162 12.08 -9.92 12.42
N GLU A 163 12.03 -8.83 11.66
CA GLU A 163 10.79 -8.11 11.37
C GLU A 163 9.78 -9.00 10.62
N LYS A 164 10.26 -9.83 9.68
CA LYS A 164 9.39 -10.82 9.02
C LYS A 164 8.85 -11.85 9.99
N SER A 165 9.70 -12.41 10.85
CA SER A 165 9.28 -13.40 11.84
C SER A 165 8.21 -12.82 12.77
N ASP A 166 8.46 -11.64 13.33
CA ASP A 166 7.54 -10.94 14.23
C ASP A 166 6.19 -10.65 13.53
N TYR A 167 6.23 -10.25 12.25
CA TYR A 167 5.03 -10.04 11.43
C TYR A 167 4.23 -11.33 11.21
N TYR A 168 4.90 -12.46 10.94
CA TYR A 168 4.21 -13.75 10.77
C TYR A 168 3.57 -14.23 12.07
N ASP A 169 4.22 -14.04 13.21
CA ASP A 169 3.67 -14.39 14.52
C ASP A 169 2.47 -13.50 14.88
N GLU A 170 2.53 -12.20 14.56
CA GLU A 170 1.41 -11.29 14.73
C GLU A 170 0.20 -11.72 13.87
N ILE A 171 0.40 -12.03 12.59
CA ILE A 171 -0.67 -12.53 11.71
C ILE A 171 -1.29 -13.82 12.25
N LYS A 172 -0.46 -14.74 12.75
CA LYS A 172 -0.93 -16.01 13.31
C LYS A 172 -1.80 -15.78 14.54
N ASN A 173 -1.38 -14.88 15.43
CA ASN A 173 -2.15 -14.49 16.61
C ASN A 173 -3.45 -13.79 16.24
N LEU A 174 -3.42 -12.87 15.26
CA LEU A 174 -4.61 -12.18 14.76
C LEU A 174 -5.63 -13.16 14.15
N LYS A 175 -5.17 -14.13 13.35
CA LYS A 175 -6.05 -15.19 12.81
C LYS A 175 -6.67 -16.06 13.90
N ALA A 176 -5.90 -16.40 14.93
CA ALA A 176 -6.42 -17.16 16.08
C ALA A 176 -7.49 -16.35 16.84
N ASN A 177 -7.23 -15.07 17.08
CA ASN A 177 -8.16 -14.15 17.73
C ASN A 177 -9.45 -13.95 16.92
N GLN A 178 -9.35 -13.79 15.60
CA GLN A 178 -10.50 -13.68 14.71
C GLN A 178 -11.38 -14.93 14.77
N LYS A 179 -10.77 -16.13 14.78
CA LYS A 179 -11.49 -17.40 14.92
C LYS A 179 -12.18 -17.51 16.28
N GLY A 180 -11.51 -17.06 17.35
CA GLY A 180 -12.09 -16.98 18.70
C GLY A 180 -13.29 -16.04 18.76
N LEU A 181 -13.16 -14.83 18.21
CA LEU A 181 -14.23 -13.83 18.18
C LEU A 181 -15.45 -14.34 17.40
N ASN A 182 -15.24 -14.94 16.22
CA ASN A 182 -16.33 -15.50 15.42
C ASN A 182 -17.09 -16.61 16.16
N LYS A 183 -16.38 -17.41 16.98
CA LYS A 183 -17.02 -18.42 17.83
C LYS A 183 -17.89 -17.79 18.93
N ILE A 184 -17.45 -16.69 19.52
CA ILE A 184 -18.23 -15.96 20.54
C ILE A 184 -19.45 -15.30 19.89
N ILE A 185 -19.27 -14.63 18.73
CA ILE A 185 -20.34 -13.99 17.99
C ILE A 185 -21.42 -15.01 17.61
N SER A 186 -21.03 -16.13 16.98
CA SER A 186 -21.98 -17.18 16.61
C SER A 186 -22.75 -17.75 17.81
N LYS A 187 -22.07 -17.97 18.95
CA LYS A 187 -22.73 -18.39 20.19
C LYS A 187 -23.75 -17.36 20.68
N ASN A 188 -23.39 -16.07 20.69
CA ASN A 188 -24.27 -14.99 21.12
C ASN A 188 -25.45 -14.81 20.16
N THR A 189 -25.25 -14.95 18.85
CA THR A 189 -26.33 -14.91 17.85
C THR A 189 -27.36 -16.02 18.08
N ILE A 190 -26.91 -17.25 18.39
CA ILE A 190 -27.81 -18.36 18.72
C ILE A 190 -28.59 -18.07 20.01
N ASP A 191 -27.92 -17.58 21.06
CA ASP A 191 -28.58 -17.23 22.34
C ASP A 191 -29.61 -16.11 22.17
N MET A 192 -29.28 -15.07 21.39
CA MET A 192 -30.23 -14.01 21.02
C MET A 192 -31.44 -14.56 20.29
N HIS A 193 -31.25 -15.41 19.27
CA HIS A 193 -32.35 -16.02 18.55
C HIS A 193 -33.27 -16.86 19.47
N TYR A 194 -32.68 -17.56 20.44
CA TYR A 194 -33.45 -18.32 21.42
C TYR A 194 -34.26 -17.40 22.34
N LYS A 195 -33.66 -16.32 22.84
CA LYS A 195 -34.34 -15.31 23.65
C LYS A 195 -35.47 -14.62 22.88
N ASP A 196 -35.24 -14.27 21.62
CA ASP A 196 -36.27 -13.67 20.76
C ASP A 196 -37.46 -14.61 20.55
N LYS A 197 -37.21 -15.89 20.26
CA LYS A 197 -38.29 -16.90 20.17
C LYS A 197 -39.10 -16.96 21.45
N ARG A 198 -38.44 -16.96 22.61
CA ARG A 198 -39.11 -17.00 23.91
C ARG A 198 -39.94 -15.74 24.18
N ILE A 199 -39.42 -14.56 23.81
CA ILE A 199 -40.15 -13.29 23.91
C ILE A 199 -41.39 -13.32 23.01
N THR A 200 -41.29 -13.83 21.80
CA THR A 200 -42.44 -13.97 20.89
C THR A 200 -43.52 -14.88 21.48
N ILE A 201 -43.14 -16.05 22.00
CA ILE A 201 -44.09 -16.98 22.64
C ILE A 201 -44.78 -16.31 23.84
N LEU A 202 -44.03 -15.60 24.68
CA LEU A 202 -44.59 -14.89 25.84
C LEU A 202 -45.54 -13.77 25.39
N ARG A 203 -45.18 -13.01 24.34
CA ARG A 203 -46.02 -11.96 23.77
C ARG A 203 -47.34 -12.51 23.24
N ASP A 204 -47.30 -13.63 22.53
CA ASP A 204 -48.50 -14.29 22.00
C ASP A 204 -49.39 -14.80 23.13
N SER A 205 -48.79 -15.36 24.19
CA SER A 205 -49.52 -15.78 25.38
C SER A 205 -50.21 -14.61 26.08
N ILE A 206 -49.53 -13.47 26.24
CA ILE A 206 -50.11 -12.25 26.83
C ILE A 206 -51.28 -11.75 25.98
N LYS A 207 -51.15 -11.77 24.65
CA LYS A 207 -52.20 -11.35 23.72
C LYS A 207 -53.44 -12.24 23.85
N ASN A 208 -53.25 -13.56 23.97
CA ASN A 208 -54.35 -14.50 24.17
C ASN A 208 -55.06 -14.27 25.51
N ILE A 209 -54.31 -14.12 26.61
CA ILE A 209 -54.88 -13.81 27.93
C ILE A 209 -55.67 -12.50 27.89
N SER A 210 -55.15 -11.46 27.24
CA SER A 210 -55.85 -10.18 27.07
C SER A 210 -57.17 -10.34 26.30
N LYS A 211 -57.19 -11.18 25.26
CA LYS A 211 -58.39 -11.50 24.51
C LYS A 211 -59.42 -12.24 25.37
N ASP A 212 -58.98 -13.23 26.14
CA ASP A 212 -59.86 -14.01 27.02
C ASP A 212 -60.46 -13.15 28.13
N LEU A 213 -59.66 -12.25 28.72
CA LEU A 213 -60.14 -11.26 29.69
C LEU A 213 -61.21 -10.34 29.10
N ASN A 214 -60.99 -9.81 27.89
CA ASN A 214 -61.99 -8.96 27.22
C ASN A 214 -63.30 -9.72 26.95
N ASN A 215 -63.20 -10.97 26.50
CA ASN A 215 -64.38 -11.82 26.29
C ASN A 215 -65.15 -12.08 27.60
N LEU A 216 -64.42 -12.30 28.70
CA LEU A 216 -65.01 -12.50 30.02
C LEU A 216 -65.72 -11.22 30.51
N TYR A 217 -65.10 -10.05 30.34
CA TYR A 217 -65.73 -8.76 30.65
C TYR A 217 -67.02 -8.54 29.88
N LEU A 218 -67.03 -8.82 28.58
CA LEU A 218 -68.24 -8.72 27.75
C LEU A 218 -69.33 -9.70 28.20
N TYR A 219 -68.95 -10.93 28.56
CA TYR A 219 -69.88 -11.94 29.06
C TYR A 219 -70.54 -11.51 30.38
N ILE A 220 -69.76 -10.99 31.33
CA ILE A 220 -70.26 -10.49 32.61
C ILE A 220 -71.18 -9.27 32.40
N GLY A 221 -70.80 -8.33 31.55
CA GLY A 221 -71.64 -7.16 31.21
C GLY A 221 -73.00 -7.57 30.65
N ASN A 222 -73.02 -8.48 29.69
CA ASN A 222 -74.25 -9.00 29.09
C ASN A 222 -75.14 -9.78 30.08
N LEU A 223 -74.57 -10.35 31.15
CA LEU A 223 -75.33 -11.00 32.20
C LEU A 223 -75.97 -9.99 33.17
N GLN A 224 -75.34 -8.84 33.39
CA GLN A 224 -75.90 -7.78 34.23
C GLN A 224 -77.06 -7.05 33.56
N GLU A 225 -77.03 -6.86 32.24
CA GLU A 225 -78.13 -6.24 31.48
C GLU A 225 -79.40 -7.11 31.38
N LYS A 226 -79.31 -8.41 31.70
CA LYS A 226 -80.44 -9.36 31.66
C LYS A 226 -81.16 -9.54 33.00
N LYS A 227 -80.74 -8.86 34.06
CA LYS A 227 -81.41 -8.84 35.37
C LYS A 227 -82.17 -7.55 35.56
#